data_AF-A0AAV8WEW8-F1
#
_entry.id   AF-A0AAV8WEW8-F1
#
_cell.length_a   1.000
_cell.length_b   1.000
_cell.length_c   1.000
_cell.angle_alpha   90.00
_cell.angle_beta   90.00
_cell.angle_gamma   90.00
#
_symmetry.space_group_name_H-M   'P 1'
#
loop_
_entity.id
_entity.type
_entity.pdbx_description
1 polymer ?
#
loop_
_entity_poly.entity_id
_entity_poly.type
_entity_poly.pdbx_seq_one_letter_code
_entity_poly.pdbx_strand_id
1 'polypeptide(L)' 'MPCPIKLDIFIKAGAHTTEHEINKQINDKERIAAAMENPNLKQMVENCIIEED' A
#
# COMPACT_ATOMS: atom_id res chain seq x y z
N MET A 1 6.88 15.08 -18.81
CA MET A 1 6.68 15.41 -17.39
C MET A 1 5.86 14.27 -16.80
N PRO A 2 6.37 13.48 -15.84
CA PRO A 2 5.56 12.41 -15.28
C PRO A 2 4.41 13.04 -14.47
N CYS A 3 3.17 12.81 -14.92
CA CYS A 3 1.99 13.22 -14.18
C CYS A 3 1.89 12.35 -12.92
N PRO A 4 1.68 12.94 -11.72
CA PRO A 4 1.47 12.15 -10.52
C PRO A 4 0.15 11.39 -10.68
N ILE A 5 0.25 10.08 -10.91
CA ILE A 5 -0.91 9.18 -10.92
C ILE A 5 -1.43 9.13 -9.48
N LYS A 6 -2.68 9.55 -9.27
CA LYS A 6 -3.36 9.30 -7.99
C LYS A 6 -3.89 7.86 -8.02
N LEU A 7 -3.38 7.05 -7.11
CA LEU A 7 -3.84 5.70 -6.86
C LEU A 7 -4.55 5.71 -5.51
N ASP A 8 -5.86 5.51 -5.53
CA ASP A 8 -6.69 5.38 -4.33
C ASP A 8 -7.05 3.91 -4.16
N ILE A 9 -6.66 3.31 -3.03
CA ILE A 9 -6.87 1.88 -2.74
C ILE A 9 -7.89 1.75 -1.62
N PHE A 10 -8.89 0.90 -1.82
CA PHE A 10 -9.90 0.61 -0.81
C PHE A 10 -10.13 -0.89 -0.65
N ILE A 11 -10.26 -1.34 0.58
CA ILE A 11 -10.75 -2.67 0.92
C ILE A 11 -12.26 -2.72 0.64
N LYS A 12 -12.71 -3.88 0.16
CA LYS A 12 -14.13 -4.15 -0.06
C LYS A 12 -14.92 -4.04 1.26
N ALA A 13 -15.99 -3.25 1.23
CA ALA A 13 -16.87 -3.06 2.37
C ALA A 13 -17.41 -4.39 2.91
N GLY A 14 -17.28 -4.60 4.22
CA GLY A 14 -17.70 -5.82 4.91
C GLY A 14 -16.75 -7.02 4.78
N ALA A 15 -15.60 -6.88 4.13
CA ALA A 15 -14.58 -7.93 4.08
C ALA A 15 -13.76 -8.02 5.38
N HIS A 16 -13.65 -6.92 6.12
CA HIS A 16 -12.85 -6.85 7.34
C HIS A 16 -13.41 -5.82 8.32
N THR A 17 -13.48 -6.14 9.61
CA THR A 17 -13.99 -5.24 10.67
C THR A 17 -13.16 -3.97 10.85
N THR A 18 -11.91 -3.98 10.39
CA THR A 18 -10.95 -2.87 10.46
C THR A 18 -10.70 -2.20 9.11
N GLU A 19 -11.60 -2.39 8.13
CA GLU A 19 -11.46 -1.85 6.77
C GLU A 19 -11.17 -0.34 6.74
N HIS A 20 -11.83 0.44 7.60
CA HIS A 20 -11.69 1.89 7.63
C HIS A 20 -10.29 2.31 8.12
N GLU A 21 -9.79 1.62 9.13
CA GLU A 21 -8.45 1.87 9.65
C GLU A 21 -7.39 1.46 8.63
N ILE A 22 -7.55 0.32 7.94
CA ILE A 22 -6.59 -0.10 6.93
C ILE A 22 -6.63 0.83 5.71
N ASN A 23 -7.82 1.24 5.25
CA ASN A 23 -7.97 2.22 4.17
C ASN A 23 -7.27 3.54 4.51
N LYS A 24 -7.37 4.01 5.75
CA LYS A 24 -6.67 5.22 6.18
C LYS A 24 -5.16 5.05 6.11
N GLN A 25 -4.64 3.88 6.50
CA GLN A 25 -3.21 3.57 6.50
C GLN A 25 -2.61 3.45 5.10
N ILE A 26 -3.32 2.83 4.15
CA ILE A 26 -2.86 2.63 2.76
C ILE A 26 -3.08 3.85 1.86
N ASN A 27 -3.84 4.86 2.28
CA ASN A 27 -3.99 6.13 1.56
C ASN A 27 -3.14 7.25 2.19
N ASP A 28 -2.49 6.99 3.32
CA ASP A 28 -1.58 7.94 3.98
C ASP A 28 -0.20 7.92 3.29
N LYS A 29 0.08 8.97 2.51
CA LYS A 29 1.29 9.05 1.70
C LYS A 29 2.57 9.06 2.52
N GLU A 30 2.56 9.69 3.70
CA GLU A 30 3.75 9.78 4.56
C GLU A 30 4.06 8.41 5.16
N ARG A 31 3.04 7.67 5.58
CA ARG A 31 3.20 6.29 6.05
C ARG A 31 3.68 5.34 4.97
N ILE A 32 3.11 5.42 3.76
CA ILE A 32 3.53 4.55 2.65
C ILE A 32 4.98 4.86 2.28
N ALA A 33 5.36 6.15 2.21
CA ALA A 33 6.73 6.55 1.95
C ALA A 33 7.68 5.99 3.02
N ALA A 34 7.37 6.17 4.31
CA ALA A 34 8.17 5.63 5.40
C ALA A 34 8.26 4.09 5.37
N ALA A 35 7.18 3.42 5.00
CA ALA A 35 7.18 1.96 4.84
C ALA A 35 8.08 1.51 3.69
N MET A 36 8.09 2.23 2.57
CA MET A 36 8.94 1.94 1.41
C MET A 36 10.42 2.27 1.65
N GLU A 37 10.71 3.18 2.57
CA GLU A 37 12.08 3.45 3.04
C GLU A 37 12.60 2.38 4.02
N ASN A 38 11.70 1.57 4.61
CA ASN A 38 12.11 0.46 5.47
C ASN A 38 12.52 -0.76 4.62
N PRO A 39 13.79 -1.18 4.64
CA PRO A 39 14.28 -2.28 3.80
C PRO A 39 13.57 -3.61 4.05
N ASN A 40 13.11 -3.88 5.28
CA ASN A 40 12.37 -5.12 5.58
C ASN A 40 11.00 -5.13 4.89
N LEU A 41 10.26 -4.03 5.00
CA LEU A 41 8.94 -3.91 4.39
C LEU A 41 9.05 -3.84 2.87
N LYS A 42 10.02 -3.07 2.36
CA LYS A 42 10.31 -2.99 0.93
C LYS A 42 10.58 -4.36 0.34
N GLN A 43 11.45 -5.16 0.97
CA GLN A 43 11.78 -6.50 0.47
C GLN A 43 10.58 -7.45 0.52
N MET A 44 9.74 -7.38 1.56
CA MET A 44 8.50 -8.17 1.61
C MET A 44 7.52 -7.79 0.50
N VAL A 45 7.35 -6.48 0.26
CA VAL A 45 6.47 -5.98 -0.81
C VAL A 45 7.04 -6.37 -2.17
N GLU A 46 8.35 -6.19 -2.40
CA GLU A 46 9.05 -6.62 -3.62
C GLU A 46 8.81 -8.12 -3.87
N ASN A 47 8.98 -8.97 -2.87
CA ASN A 47 8.69 -10.41 -3.01
C ASN A 47 7.22 -10.71 -3.33
N CYS A 48 6.26 -9.90 -2.87
CA CYS A 48 4.84 -10.08 -3.16
C CYS A 48 4.41 -9.54 -4.54
N ILE A 49 5.16 -8.61 -5.12
CA ILE A 49 4.88 -8.04 -6.46
C ILE A 49 5.72 -8.69 -7.56
N ILE A 50 6.76 -9.46 -7.20
CA ILE A 50 7.44 -10.34 -8.14
C ILE A 50 6.46 -11.45 -8.48
N GLU A 51 5.87 -11.37 -9.67
CA GLU A 51 5.10 -12.46 -10.26
C GLU A 51 6.06 -13.65 -10.46
N GLU A 52 5.79 -14.78 -9.81
CA GLU A 52 6.38 -16.07 -10.22
C GLU A 52 5.72 -16.42 -11.57
N ASP A 53 6.50 -16.36 -12.66
CA ASP A 53 6.14 -16.89 -13.99
C ASP A 53 5.64 -18.35 -13.94
#